data_AF-A0A524HMD2-F1
#
_entry.id   AF-A0A524HMD2-F1
#
_cell.length_a   1.000
_cell.length_b   1.000
_cell.length_c   1.000
_cell.angle_alpha   90.00
_cell.angle_beta   90.00
_cell.angle_gamma   90.00
#
_symmetry.space_group_name_H-M   'P 1'
#
loop_
_entity.id
_entity.type
_entity.pdbx_description
1 polymer ?
#
loop_
_entity_poly.entity_id
_entity_poly.type
_entity_poly.pdbx_seq_one_letter_code
_entity_poly.pdbx_strand_id
1 'polypeptide(L)'
;MRSIWLRITLGALAVFAVGTTVVHLGRKAKMTVTRTLHSDTPLPIPLAGLVPFRVDGREMGSLRRLEFLRSSPSEISGIRVIVQLHTDSAGGAHLANCRIGLRSIDNIDERTSFACLSPDSLAPEGLESFGFVFLGQDGDSVPLYLPKDAVAELRDARLDFGSHGIRVGHAGDSVRVDVKMDSIRQVVAKELERAAVELESAHRQMKEAAPAPPAPPAPAAVEKP
;
A
#
# COMPACT_ATOMS: atom_id res chain seq x y z
N MET A 1 7.50 11.36 49.42
CA MET A 1 7.40 9.97 48.89
C MET A 1 6.27 9.77 47.88
N ARG A 2 5.12 10.46 47.98
CA ARG A 2 4.00 10.31 47.02
C ARG A 2 4.31 10.73 45.57
N SER A 3 5.23 11.68 45.35
CA SER A 3 5.58 12.16 44.00
C SER A 3 6.39 11.17 43.17
N ILE A 4 7.15 10.26 43.81
CA ILE A 4 7.97 9.25 43.12
C ILE A 4 7.08 8.14 42.56
N TRP A 5 6.11 7.68 43.33
CA TRP A 5 5.13 6.69 42.89
C TRP A 5 4.32 7.15 41.68
N LEU A 6 3.95 8.44 41.63
CA LEU A 6 3.15 9.01 40.55
C LEU A 6 3.91 9.05 39.22
N ARG A 7 5.23 9.20 39.24
CA ARG A 7 6.06 9.17 38.02
C ARG A 7 6.19 7.75 37.44
N ILE A 8 6.29 6.75 38.30
CA ILE A 8 6.40 5.34 37.88
C ILE A 8 5.08 4.87 37.27
N THR A 9 3.93 5.18 37.90
CA THR A 9 2.62 4.79 37.38
C THR A 9 2.31 5.49 36.05
N LEU A 10 2.69 6.75 35.89
CA LEU A 10 2.50 7.50 34.64
C LEU A 10 3.30 6.89 33.48
N GLY A 11 4.55 6.47 33.74
CA GLY A 11 5.39 5.82 32.72
C GLY A 11 4.81 4.48 32.25
N ALA A 12 4.36 3.64 33.19
CA ALA A 12 3.75 2.35 32.86
C ALA A 12 2.46 2.50 32.05
N LEU A 13 1.63 3.50 32.40
CA LEU A 13 0.36 3.76 31.71
C LEU A 13 0.59 4.25 30.27
N ALA A 14 1.63 5.05 30.03
CA ALA A 14 1.97 5.50 28.68
C ALA A 14 2.36 4.33 27.75
N VAL A 15 3.24 3.42 28.20
CA VAL A 15 3.64 2.24 27.41
C VAL A 15 2.45 1.33 27.14
N PHE A 16 1.59 1.13 28.14
CA PHE A 16 0.38 0.32 27.99
C PHE A 16 -0.61 0.93 26.99
N ALA A 17 -0.81 2.25 27.03
CA ALA A 17 -1.68 2.97 26.10
C ALA A 17 -1.18 2.85 24.64
N VAL A 18 0.12 3.00 24.42
CA VAL A 18 0.72 2.80 23.08
C VAL A 18 0.54 1.37 22.61
N GLY A 19 0.85 0.37 23.45
CA GLY A 19 0.69 -1.04 23.10
C GLY A 19 -0.75 -1.43 22.76
N THR A 20 -1.72 -1.00 23.57
CA THR A 20 -3.14 -1.25 23.32
C THR A 20 -3.65 -0.53 22.07
N THR A 21 -3.17 0.68 21.78
CA THR A 21 -3.54 1.42 20.57
C THR A 21 -3.10 0.69 19.31
N VAL A 22 -1.85 0.18 19.28
CA VAL A 22 -1.32 -0.60 18.14
C VAL A 22 -2.14 -1.88 17.92
N VAL A 23 -2.44 -2.62 18.99
CA VAL A 23 -3.24 -3.86 18.91
C VAL A 23 -4.69 -3.58 18.47
N HIS A 24 -5.30 -2.49 18.96
CA HIS A 24 -6.65 -2.12 18.55
C HIS A 24 -6.73 -1.67 17.10
N LEU A 25 -5.75 -0.91 16.61
CA LEU A 25 -5.67 -0.56 15.19
C LEU A 25 -5.55 -1.81 14.31
N GLY A 26 -4.66 -2.75 14.68
CA GLY A 26 -4.48 -4.00 13.94
C GLY A 26 -5.74 -4.88 13.89
N ARG A 27 -6.50 -4.94 15.00
CA ARG A 27 -7.76 -5.71 15.05
C ARG A 27 -8.87 -5.06 14.21
N LYS A 28 -8.99 -3.73 14.22
CA LYS A 28 -9.97 -3.02 13.37
C LYS A 28 -9.68 -3.18 11.89
N ALA A 29 -8.40 -3.14 11.49
CA ALA A 29 -8.01 -3.40 10.11
C ALA A 29 -8.44 -4.81 9.64
N LYS A 30 -8.29 -5.84 10.48
CA LYS A 30 -8.72 -7.21 10.14
C LYS A 30 -10.23 -7.36 9.95
N MET A 31 -11.05 -6.72 10.77
CA MET A 31 -12.52 -6.84 10.67
C MET A 31 -13.12 -6.14 9.45
N THR A 32 -12.50 -5.05 8.97
CA THR A 32 -12.91 -4.41 7.73
C THR A 32 -12.58 -5.30 6.52
N VAL A 33 -11.43 -5.97 6.54
CA VAL A 33 -11.00 -6.85 5.44
C VAL A 33 -11.91 -8.08 5.32
N THR A 34 -12.29 -8.75 6.41
CA THR A 34 -13.10 -9.98 6.32
C THR A 34 -14.54 -9.74 5.84
N ARG A 35 -15.12 -8.55 6.06
CA ARG A 35 -16.44 -8.20 5.50
C ARG A 35 -16.41 -7.94 4.00
N THR A 36 -15.31 -7.45 3.45
CA THR A 36 -15.16 -7.21 2.01
C THR A 36 -14.95 -8.50 1.22
N LEU A 37 -14.46 -9.56 1.87
CA LEU A 37 -14.16 -10.84 1.20
C LEU A 37 -15.41 -11.63 0.78
N HIS A 38 -16.56 -11.41 1.42
CA HIS A 38 -17.84 -12.07 1.10
C HIS A 38 -18.82 -11.19 0.30
N SER A 39 -18.36 -10.03 -0.18
CA SER A 39 -19.17 -9.09 -0.94
C SER A 39 -18.58 -8.94 -2.34
N ASP A 40 -19.43 -8.69 -3.34
CA ASP A 40 -19.06 -8.37 -4.74
C ASP A 40 -18.34 -7.02 -4.88
N THR A 41 -17.86 -6.47 -3.75
CA THR A 41 -17.09 -5.24 -3.71
C THR A 41 -15.72 -5.48 -4.37
N PRO A 42 -15.24 -4.53 -5.21
CA PRO A 42 -13.90 -4.59 -5.78
C PRO A 42 -12.85 -4.77 -4.71
N LEU A 43 -11.80 -5.56 -4.99
CA LEU A 43 -10.72 -5.79 -4.04
C LEU A 43 -9.54 -4.85 -4.33
N PRO A 44 -9.35 -3.76 -3.57
CA PRO A 44 -8.26 -2.83 -3.80
C PRO A 44 -6.94 -3.39 -3.27
N ILE A 45 -5.96 -3.53 -4.15
CA ILE A 45 -4.57 -3.81 -3.81
C ILE A 45 -3.82 -2.47 -3.88
N PRO A 46 -3.41 -1.92 -2.73
CA PRO A 46 -2.62 -0.70 -2.72
C PRO A 46 -1.23 -1.00 -3.27
N LEU A 47 -0.92 -0.38 -4.41
CA LEU A 47 0.43 -0.32 -4.94
C LEU A 47 0.97 1.01 -4.40
N ALA A 48 1.92 1.01 -3.48
CA ALA A 48 2.34 2.22 -2.75
C ALA A 48 3.08 3.26 -3.63
N GLY A 49 2.77 3.35 -4.93
CA GLY A 49 3.37 4.25 -5.90
C GLY A 49 4.73 3.80 -6.41
N LEU A 50 5.19 2.59 -6.05
CA LEU A 50 6.51 2.10 -6.44
C LEU A 50 6.58 1.58 -7.87
N VAL A 51 5.45 1.19 -8.47
CA VAL A 51 5.45 0.62 -9.81
C VAL A 51 5.28 1.75 -10.83
N PRO A 52 6.29 2.05 -11.67
CA PRO A 52 6.17 3.07 -12.69
C PRO A 52 5.15 2.65 -13.76
N PHE A 53 4.32 3.60 -14.19
CA PHE A 53 3.42 3.42 -15.32
C PHE A 53 4.15 3.83 -16.60
N ARG A 54 4.60 2.83 -17.37
CA ARG A 54 5.30 3.04 -18.63
C ARG A 54 4.43 2.69 -19.81
N VAL A 55 4.31 3.58 -20.78
CA VAL A 55 3.62 3.34 -22.06
C VAL A 55 4.65 3.46 -23.17
N ASP A 56 4.78 2.40 -23.98
CA ASP A 56 5.78 2.28 -25.06
C ASP A 56 7.21 2.56 -24.58
N GLY A 57 7.53 2.11 -23.36
CA GLY A 57 8.83 2.31 -22.72
C GLY A 57 9.07 3.68 -22.10
N ARG A 58 8.14 4.64 -22.27
CA ARG A 58 8.22 5.96 -21.64
C ARG A 58 7.45 6.00 -20.33
N GLU A 59 8.10 6.48 -19.28
CA GLU A 59 7.46 6.66 -17.96
C GLU A 59 6.54 7.88 -17.98
N MET A 60 5.26 7.65 -17.67
CA MET A 60 4.20 8.67 -17.74
C MET A 60 3.64 9.00 -16.35
N GLY A 61 3.82 8.10 -15.38
CA GLY A 61 3.24 8.19 -14.05
C GLY A 61 3.65 7.01 -13.16
N SER A 62 2.90 6.80 -12.09
CA SER A 62 3.02 5.64 -11.20
C SER A 62 1.66 4.97 -10.97
N LEU A 63 1.66 3.64 -10.83
CA LEU A 63 0.47 2.90 -10.46
C LEU A 63 0.19 3.11 -8.98
N ARG A 64 -1.02 3.58 -8.66
CA ARG A 64 -1.47 3.78 -7.27
C ARG A 64 -2.26 2.63 -6.73
N ARG A 65 -3.06 1.99 -7.58
CA ARG A 65 -3.95 0.94 -7.13
C ARG A 65 -4.31 0.01 -8.27
N LEU A 66 -4.39 -1.27 -7.92
CA LEU A 66 -4.96 -2.30 -8.77
C LEU A 66 -6.22 -2.81 -8.07
N GLU A 67 -7.36 -2.77 -8.73
CA GLU A 67 -8.61 -3.30 -8.20
C GLU A 67 -9.09 -4.43 -9.11
N PHE A 68 -9.28 -5.61 -8.55
CA PHE A 68 -9.94 -6.70 -9.29
C PHE A 68 -11.45 -6.48 -9.24
N LEU A 69 -12.06 -6.33 -10.41
CA LEU A 69 -13.51 -6.29 -10.57
C LEU A 69 -14.01 -7.72 -10.59
N ARG A 70 -15.02 -8.00 -9.76
CA ARG A 70 -15.58 -9.34 -9.59
C ARG A 70 -17.07 -9.29 -9.85
N SER A 71 -17.57 -10.22 -10.66
CA SER A 71 -19.02 -10.46 -10.84
C SER A 71 -19.57 -11.36 -9.74
N SER A 72 -18.70 -12.23 -9.19
CA SER A 72 -19.01 -13.13 -8.08
C SER A 72 -17.75 -13.35 -7.22
N PRO A 73 -17.87 -13.91 -6.00
CA PRO A 73 -16.71 -14.16 -5.14
C PRO A 73 -15.62 -15.02 -5.80
N SER A 74 -15.99 -15.87 -6.75
CA SER A 74 -15.11 -16.82 -7.44
C SER A 74 -14.72 -16.42 -8.86
N GLU A 75 -15.22 -15.29 -9.39
CA GLU A 75 -15.04 -14.92 -10.79
C GLU A 75 -14.56 -13.47 -10.92
N ILE A 76 -13.45 -13.29 -11.63
CA ILE A 76 -12.88 -11.98 -11.94
C ILE A 76 -13.46 -11.54 -13.29
N SER A 77 -14.23 -10.46 -13.30
CA SER A 77 -14.85 -9.90 -14.50
C SER A 77 -13.98 -8.87 -15.21
N GLY A 78 -12.98 -8.30 -14.52
CA GLY A 78 -12.03 -7.37 -15.11
C GLY A 78 -11.03 -6.80 -14.11
N ILE A 79 -10.15 -5.94 -14.61
CA ILE A 79 -9.14 -5.27 -13.80
C ILE A 79 -9.30 -3.75 -13.93
N ARG A 80 -9.29 -3.06 -12.81
CA ARG A 80 -9.24 -1.60 -12.76
C ARG A 80 -7.87 -1.15 -12.28
N VAL A 81 -7.12 -0.49 -13.13
CA VAL A 81 -5.82 0.09 -12.80
C VAL A 81 -5.99 1.58 -12.56
N ILE A 82 -5.53 2.10 -11.43
CA ILE A 82 -5.57 3.53 -11.13
C ILE A 82 -4.14 4.06 -11.17
N VAL A 83 -3.91 5.00 -12.07
CA VAL A 83 -2.60 5.59 -12.36
C VAL A 83 -2.59 7.05 -11.93
N GLN A 84 -1.51 7.46 -11.27
CA GLN A 84 -1.21 8.87 -11.06
C GLN A 84 -0.21 9.32 -12.13
N LEU A 85 -0.65 10.18 -13.04
CA LEU A 85 0.22 10.81 -14.03
C LEU A 85 1.11 11.88 -13.38
N HIS A 86 2.32 12.05 -13.91
CA HIS A 86 3.17 13.19 -13.54
C HIS A 86 2.62 14.48 -14.18
N THR A 87 2.68 15.58 -13.43
CA THR A 87 2.14 16.90 -13.83
C THR A 87 2.80 17.49 -15.08
N ASP A 88 4.01 17.06 -15.41
CA ASP A 88 4.79 17.58 -16.56
C ASP A 88 4.60 16.72 -17.83
N SER A 89 3.85 15.64 -17.72
CA SER A 89 3.57 14.76 -18.85
C SER A 89 2.40 15.35 -19.64
N ALA A 90 2.66 16.02 -20.76
CA ALA A 90 1.68 16.30 -21.83
C ALA A 90 1.00 15.03 -22.40
N GLY A 91 1.26 13.86 -21.79
CA GLY A 91 0.82 12.54 -22.16
C GLY A 91 -0.66 12.25 -21.92
N GLY A 92 -1.35 12.98 -21.04
CA GLY A 92 -2.78 12.75 -20.79
C GLY A 92 -3.62 12.80 -22.09
N ALA A 93 -3.37 13.82 -22.92
CA ALA A 93 -4.04 13.96 -24.21
C ALA A 93 -3.66 12.86 -25.23
N HIS A 94 -2.42 12.37 -25.19
CA HIS A 94 -1.98 11.26 -26.04
C HIS A 94 -2.61 9.92 -25.65
N LEU A 95 -2.92 9.74 -24.36
CA LEU A 95 -3.54 8.51 -23.86
C LEU A 95 -5.03 8.43 -24.19
N ALA A 96 -5.71 9.56 -24.41
CA ALA A 96 -7.15 9.59 -24.73
C ALA A 96 -7.49 8.81 -26.02
N ASN A 97 -6.60 8.79 -27.00
CA ASN A 97 -6.77 8.04 -28.26
C ASN A 97 -6.01 6.70 -28.27
N CYS A 98 -5.34 6.38 -27.17
CA CYS A 98 -4.53 5.19 -27.04
C CYS A 98 -5.36 4.05 -26.45
N ARG A 99 -5.24 2.84 -27.00
CA ARG A 99 -5.78 1.64 -26.34
C ARG A 99 -4.64 0.97 -25.60
N ILE A 100 -4.80 0.77 -24.29
CA ILE A 100 -3.68 0.28 -23.47
C ILE A 100 -3.66 -1.24 -23.52
N GLY A 101 -2.56 -1.81 -23.99
CA GLY A 101 -2.30 -3.25 -23.96
C GLY A 101 -1.29 -3.61 -22.89
N LEU A 102 -1.50 -4.74 -22.21
CA LEU A 102 -0.51 -5.34 -21.32
C LEU A 102 -0.07 -6.69 -21.90
N ARG A 103 1.22 -6.85 -22.21
CA ARG A 103 1.74 -8.05 -22.90
C ARG A 103 1.88 -9.27 -22.01
N SER A 104 2.16 -9.08 -20.71
CA SER A 104 2.29 -10.18 -19.74
C SER A 104 1.75 -9.71 -18.40
N ILE A 105 0.93 -10.57 -17.78
CA ILE A 105 0.35 -10.36 -16.45
C ILE A 105 1.14 -11.06 -15.34
N ASP A 106 2.05 -11.96 -15.73
CA ASP A 106 2.70 -12.90 -14.82
C ASP A 106 3.55 -12.18 -13.77
N ASN A 107 4.07 -10.99 -14.12
CA ASN A 107 4.90 -10.18 -13.25
C ASN A 107 4.54 -8.69 -13.39
N ILE A 108 3.64 -8.22 -12.53
CA ILE A 108 3.40 -6.77 -12.37
C ILE A 108 4.48 -6.21 -11.42
N ASP A 109 5.62 -5.83 -11.98
CA ASP A 109 6.76 -5.23 -11.30
C ASP A 109 7.28 -3.94 -11.98
N GLU A 110 8.45 -3.46 -11.58
CA GLU A 110 9.10 -2.25 -12.12
C GLU A 110 9.45 -2.31 -13.62
N ARG A 111 9.41 -3.51 -14.21
CA ARG A 111 9.65 -3.79 -15.63
C ARG A 111 8.36 -3.90 -16.42
N THR A 112 7.20 -3.84 -15.76
CA THR A 112 5.91 -3.82 -16.43
C THR A 112 5.85 -2.65 -17.39
N SER A 113 5.61 -2.95 -18.66
CA SER A 113 5.42 -1.95 -19.70
C SER A 113 4.07 -2.16 -20.37
N PHE A 114 3.31 -1.09 -20.47
CA PHE A 114 2.10 -1.03 -21.27
C PHE A 114 2.47 -0.61 -22.70
N ALA A 115 1.73 -1.12 -23.67
CA ALA A 115 1.87 -0.74 -25.07
C ALA A 115 0.67 0.08 -25.51
N CYS A 116 0.90 1.11 -26.32
CA CYS A 116 -0.19 1.80 -27.00
C CYS A 116 -0.58 1.03 -28.26
N LEU A 117 -1.77 0.44 -28.24
CA LEU A 117 -2.28 -0.35 -29.34
C LEU A 117 -3.04 0.54 -30.32
N SER A 118 -2.74 0.34 -31.60
CA SER A 118 -3.54 0.91 -32.69
C SER A 118 -4.77 0.03 -32.94
N PRO A 119 -5.86 0.57 -33.49
CA PRO A 119 -7.06 -0.21 -33.80
C PRO A 119 -6.78 -1.44 -34.68
N ASP A 120 -5.82 -1.31 -35.61
CA ASP A 120 -5.45 -2.35 -36.57
C ASP A 120 -4.65 -3.51 -35.95
N SER A 121 -3.96 -3.27 -34.82
CA SER A 121 -3.13 -4.28 -34.16
C SER A 121 -3.92 -5.20 -33.22
N LEU A 122 -5.21 -4.92 -32.96
CA LEU A 122 -6.02 -5.69 -32.01
C LEU A 122 -6.48 -7.04 -32.55
N ALA A 123 -6.82 -7.11 -33.84
CA ALA A 123 -7.34 -8.31 -34.48
C ALA A 123 -6.32 -9.46 -34.58
N PRO A 124 -5.07 -9.24 -35.04
CA PRO A 124 -4.11 -10.33 -35.22
C PRO A 124 -3.54 -10.88 -33.90
N GLU A 125 -3.42 -10.07 -32.85
CA GLU A 125 -2.79 -10.50 -31.59
C GLU A 125 -3.74 -11.24 -30.63
N GLY A 126 -5.02 -11.40 -31.00
CA GLY A 126 -5.98 -12.10 -30.16
C GLY A 126 -6.18 -11.42 -28.81
N LEU A 127 -6.18 -10.08 -28.79
CA LEU A 127 -6.37 -9.29 -27.58
C LEU A 127 -7.86 -9.13 -27.26
N GLU A 128 -8.21 -9.18 -25.99
CA GLU A 128 -9.55 -8.97 -25.46
C GLU A 128 -9.55 -7.84 -24.43
N SER A 129 -10.60 -7.01 -24.46
CA SER A 129 -10.77 -5.95 -23.47
C SER A 129 -11.10 -6.59 -22.11
N PHE A 130 -10.28 -6.32 -21.10
CA PHE A 130 -10.46 -6.87 -19.77
C PHE A 130 -10.19 -5.80 -18.70
N GLY A 131 -11.13 -4.87 -18.59
CA GLY A 131 -11.13 -3.80 -17.61
C GLY A 131 -10.63 -2.46 -18.15
N PHE A 132 -10.17 -1.58 -17.25
CA PHE A 132 -9.94 -0.16 -17.54
C PHE A 132 -8.75 0.42 -16.76
N VAL A 133 -8.03 1.34 -17.38
CA VAL A 133 -7.00 2.18 -16.76
C VAL A 133 -7.60 3.57 -16.52
N PHE A 134 -7.61 4.01 -15.27
CA PHE A 134 -8.04 5.34 -14.86
C PHE A 134 -6.82 6.25 -14.73
N LEU A 135 -6.86 7.37 -15.46
CA LEU A 135 -5.81 8.36 -15.52
C LEU A 135 -6.13 9.52 -14.57
N GLY A 136 -5.39 9.63 -13.47
CA GLY A 136 -5.57 10.71 -12.50
C GLY A 136 -6.80 10.54 -11.60
N GLN A 137 -7.25 11.63 -10.99
CA GLN A 137 -8.44 11.66 -10.13
C GLN A 137 -9.72 12.04 -10.88
N ASP A 138 -9.58 12.68 -12.04
CA ASP A 138 -10.68 13.33 -12.76
C ASP A 138 -11.44 12.42 -13.73
N GLY A 139 -11.04 11.14 -13.81
CA GLY A 139 -11.93 10.08 -14.31
C GLY A 139 -11.79 9.67 -15.77
N ASP A 140 -10.77 10.16 -16.49
CA ASP A 140 -10.48 9.63 -17.83
C ASP A 140 -10.15 8.13 -17.73
N SER A 141 -10.94 7.31 -18.43
CA SER A 141 -10.79 5.86 -18.41
C SER A 141 -10.52 5.33 -19.81
N VAL A 142 -9.53 4.46 -19.90
CA VAL A 142 -9.08 3.86 -21.16
C VAL A 142 -9.24 2.34 -21.04
N PRO A 143 -9.82 1.65 -22.03
CA PRO A 143 -9.93 0.19 -22.00
C PRO A 143 -8.55 -0.46 -21.94
N LEU A 144 -8.42 -1.46 -21.06
CA LEU A 144 -7.23 -2.30 -20.93
C LEU A 144 -7.44 -3.57 -21.74
N TYR A 145 -6.50 -3.86 -22.63
CA TYR A 145 -6.50 -5.06 -23.46
C TYR A 145 -5.43 -6.04 -22.97
N LEU A 146 -5.81 -7.31 -22.97
CA LEU A 146 -5.00 -8.42 -22.51
C LEU A 146 -5.05 -9.57 -23.53
N PRO A 147 -3.99 -10.38 -23.64
CA PRO A 147 -4.03 -11.63 -24.41
C PRO A 147 -5.18 -12.53 -23.94
N LYS A 148 -5.90 -13.16 -24.88
CA LYS A 148 -7.07 -14.03 -24.59
C LYS A 148 -6.76 -15.17 -23.62
N ASP A 149 -5.58 -15.76 -23.73
CA ASP A 149 -5.05 -16.77 -22.82
C ASP A 149 -4.91 -16.22 -21.40
N ALA A 150 -4.32 -15.03 -21.26
CA ALA A 150 -4.23 -14.34 -19.97
C ALA A 150 -5.63 -13.99 -19.40
N VAL A 151 -6.58 -13.58 -20.25
CA VAL A 151 -7.97 -13.31 -19.83
C VAL A 151 -8.67 -14.59 -19.38
N ALA A 152 -8.51 -15.69 -20.10
CA ALA A 152 -9.07 -16.99 -19.72
C ALA A 152 -8.51 -17.47 -18.38
N GLU A 153 -7.19 -17.35 -18.20
CA GLU A 153 -6.53 -17.68 -16.93
C GLU A 153 -7.06 -16.81 -15.78
N LEU A 154 -7.20 -15.50 -15.98
CA LEU A 154 -7.73 -14.59 -14.97
C LEU A 154 -9.20 -14.86 -14.62
N ARG A 155 -10.02 -15.29 -15.59
CA ARG A 155 -11.41 -15.67 -15.35
C ARG A 155 -11.53 -16.98 -14.57
N ASP A 156 -10.65 -17.94 -14.85
CA ASP A 156 -10.59 -19.22 -14.13
C ASP A 156 -9.84 -19.13 -12.79
N ALA A 157 -9.07 -18.06 -12.56
CA ALA A 157 -8.29 -17.88 -11.36
C ALA A 157 -9.18 -17.81 -10.12
N ARG A 158 -9.00 -18.77 -9.21
CA ARG A 158 -9.66 -18.75 -7.91
C ARG A 158 -8.80 -17.96 -6.93
N LEU A 159 -9.38 -16.90 -6.39
CA LEU A 159 -8.79 -16.14 -5.30
C LEU A 159 -9.11 -16.83 -3.97
N ASP A 160 -8.14 -17.57 -3.42
CA ASP A 160 -8.23 -18.14 -2.09
C ASP A 160 -7.58 -17.19 -1.07
N PHE A 161 -8.42 -16.64 -0.18
CA PHE A 161 -8.00 -15.75 0.89
C PHE A 161 -7.76 -16.57 2.17
N GLY A 162 -6.65 -17.30 2.19
CA GLY A 162 -6.23 -18.06 3.34
C GLY A 162 -5.67 -17.18 4.46
N SER A 163 -5.42 -17.78 5.63
CA SER A 163 -4.81 -17.14 6.80
C SER A 163 -3.36 -16.65 6.59
N HIS A 164 -2.77 -16.90 5.42
CA HIS A 164 -1.38 -16.55 5.08
C HIS A 164 -1.25 -15.61 3.87
N GLY A 165 -2.35 -15.02 3.40
CA GLY A 165 -2.34 -14.05 2.30
C GLY A 165 -3.30 -14.41 1.16
N ILE A 166 -3.20 -13.65 0.06
CA ILE A 166 -3.98 -13.85 -1.16
C ILE A 166 -3.26 -14.91 -2.00
N ARG A 167 -3.92 -16.02 -2.30
CA ARG A 167 -3.42 -17.02 -3.25
C ARG A 167 -4.28 -16.98 -4.50
N VAL A 168 -3.62 -16.77 -5.63
CA VAL A 168 -4.22 -16.97 -6.94
C VAL A 168 -3.85 -18.39 -7.34
N GLY A 169 -4.83 -19.24 -7.62
CA GLY A 169 -4.58 -20.61 -8.04
C GLY A 169 -5.42 -20.97 -9.24
N HIS A 170 -4.82 -21.68 -10.19
CA HIS A 170 -5.57 -22.37 -11.23
C HIS A 170 -5.89 -23.78 -10.73
N ALA A 171 -6.96 -24.40 -11.24
CA ALA A 171 -7.37 -25.73 -10.81
C ALA A 171 -6.33 -26.79 -11.22
N GLY A 172 -5.32 -27.03 -10.37
CA GLY A 172 -4.27 -28.03 -10.57
C GLY A 172 -2.84 -27.49 -10.43
N ASP A 173 -2.64 -26.18 -10.54
CA ASP A 173 -1.32 -25.56 -10.35
C ASP A 173 -1.47 -24.18 -9.67
N SER A 174 -0.78 -24.00 -8.55
CA SER A 174 -0.90 -22.78 -7.74
C SER A 174 0.21 -21.80 -8.10
N VAL A 175 -0.07 -20.87 -9.00
CA VAL A 175 0.85 -19.75 -9.29
C VAL A 175 0.78 -18.76 -8.14
N ARG A 176 1.81 -18.75 -7.29
CA ARG A 176 1.93 -17.76 -6.23
C ARG A 176 2.16 -16.39 -6.85
N VAL A 177 1.11 -15.59 -6.96
CA VAL A 177 1.25 -14.13 -7.00
C VAL A 177 1.66 -13.69 -5.60
N ASP A 178 2.95 -13.84 -5.29
CA ASP A 178 3.56 -13.15 -4.18
C ASP A 178 3.57 -11.66 -4.55
N VAL A 179 2.46 -10.97 -4.25
CA VAL A 179 2.53 -9.53 -4.04
C VAL A 179 3.53 -9.38 -2.91
N LYS A 180 4.79 -9.05 -3.24
CA LYS A 180 5.89 -8.88 -2.29
C LYS A 180 5.50 -7.81 -1.29
N MET A 181 4.75 -8.21 -0.26
CA MET A 181 4.46 -7.44 0.94
C MET A 181 5.76 -7.09 1.67
N ASP A 182 6.88 -7.69 1.29
CA ASP A 182 8.22 -7.26 1.69
C ASP A 182 8.49 -5.79 1.37
N SER A 183 7.95 -5.24 0.28
CA SER A 183 8.14 -3.82 -0.01
C SER A 183 7.35 -2.93 0.96
N ILE A 184 6.12 -3.34 1.33
CA ILE A 184 5.35 -2.66 2.38
C ILE A 184 6.05 -2.80 3.74
N ARG A 185 6.62 -3.98 4.06
CA ARG A 185 7.41 -4.18 5.27
C ARG A 185 8.66 -3.31 5.30
N GLN A 186 9.35 -3.14 4.17
CA GLN A 186 10.52 -2.27 4.09
C GLN A 186 10.15 -0.79 4.24
N VAL A 187 9.06 -0.33 3.61
CA VAL A 187 8.58 1.05 3.77
C VAL A 187 8.11 1.30 5.20
N VAL A 188 7.36 0.37 5.80
CA VAL A 188 6.93 0.45 7.19
C VAL A 188 8.12 0.40 8.14
N ALA A 189 9.12 -0.46 7.90
CA ALA A 189 10.34 -0.52 8.69
C ALA A 189 11.12 0.79 8.62
N LYS A 190 11.23 1.39 7.44
CA LYS A 190 11.92 2.66 7.22
C LYS A 190 11.20 3.85 7.89
N GLU A 191 9.88 3.86 7.86
CA GLU A 191 9.08 4.84 8.61
C GLU A 191 9.18 4.62 10.13
N LEU A 192 9.24 3.37 10.58
CA LEU A 192 9.43 3.04 12.00
C LEU A 192 10.81 3.48 12.50
N GLU A 193 11.85 3.33 11.69
CA GLU A 193 13.20 3.83 11.99
C GLU A 193 13.22 5.36 12.11
N ARG A 194 12.56 6.08 11.18
CA ARG A 194 12.44 7.55 11.27
C ARG A 194 11.71 7.98 12.54
N ALA A 195 10.59 7.33 12.86
CA ALA A 195 9.84 7.63 14.07
C ALA A 195 10.66 7.33 15.34
N ALA A 196 11.48 6.28 15.34
CA ALA A 196 12.38 5.97 16.45
C ALA A 196 13.45 7.06 16.64
N VAL A 197 14.05 7.54 15.54
CA VAL A 197 15.04 8.64 15.58
C VAL A 197 14.42 9.94 16.09
N GLU A 198 13.21 10.28 15.64
CA GLU A 198 12.48 11.44 16.17
C GLU A 198 12.20 11.31 17.67
N LEU A 199 11.73 10.14 18.13
CA LEU A 199 11.44 9.90 19.54
C LEU A 199 12.71 10.05 20.42
N GLU A 200 13.86 9.57 19.94
CA GLU A 200 15.13 9.68 20.65
C GLU A 200 15.62 11.13 20.71
N SER A 201 15.48 11.88 19.62
CA SER A 201 15.79 13.32 19.61
C SER A 201 14.90 14.12 20.57
N ALA A 202 13.60 13.83 20.62
CA ALA A 202 12.66 14.45 21.54
C ALA A 202 13.00 14.11 23.01
N HIS A 203 13.38 12.86 23.28
CA HIS A 203 13.81 12.46 24.62
C HIS A 203 15.08 13.21 25.06
N ARG A 204 16.02 13.42 24.14
CA ARG A 204 17.25 14.17 24.41
C ARG A 204 16.95 15.64 24.72
N GLN A 205 16.07 16.28 23.94
CA GLN A 205 15.62 17.65 24.21
C GLN A 205 14.92 17.78 25.57
N MET A 206 14.06 16.82 25.95
CA MET A 206 13.42 16.82 27.26
C MET A 206 14.42 16.67 28.41
N LYS A 207 15.50 15.90 28.19
CA LYS A 207 16.56 15.72 29.19
C LYS A 207 17.42 16.98 29.36
N GLU A 208 17.69 17.69 28.28
CA GLU A 208 18.42 18.98 28.32
C GLU A 208 17.55 20.13 28.86
N ALA A 209 16.24 20.12 28.58
CA ALA A 209 15.30 21.11 29.09
C ALA A 209 14.90 20.90 30.56
N ALA A 210 15.31 19.79 31.18
CA ALA A 210 15.03 19.53 32.59
C ALA A 210 15.80 20.56 33.45
N PRO A 211 15.11 21.43 34.22
CA PRO A 211 15.78 22.42 35.04
C PRO A 211 16.71 21.73 36.03
N ALA A 212 17.92 22.28 36.18
CA ALA A 212 18.91 21.78 37.13
C ALA A 212 18.25 21.64 38.52
N PRO A 213 18.49 20.54 39.24
CA PRO A 213 17.93 20.36 40.57
C PRO A 213 18.32 21.55 41.45
N PRO A 214 17.38 22.08 42.25
CA PRO A 214 17.66 23.21 43.12
C PRO A 214 18.87 22.89 44.00
N ALA A 215 19.79 23.85 44.10
CA ALA A 215 20.98 23.70 44.92
C ALA A 215 20.56 23.31 46.36
N PRO A 216 21.30 22.38 47.00
CA PRO A 216 21.01 22.00 48.37
C PRO A 216 21.04 23.25 49.27
N PRO A 217 20.11 23.37 50.24
CA PRO A 217 20.11 24.51 51.15
C PRO A 217 21.46 24.59 51.88
N ALA A 218 22.01 25.80 51.94
CA ALA A 218 23.26 26.05 52.64
C ALA A 218 23.15 25.54 54.10
N PRO A 219 24.19 24.87 54.64
CA PRO A 219 24.16 24.39 56.01
C PRO A 219 23.91 25.57 56.95
N ALA A 220 22.86 25.47 57.76
CA ALA A 220 22.53 26.48 58.76
C ALA A 220 23.74 26.66 59.69
N ALA A 221 24.23 27.89 59.78
CA ALA A 221 25.28 28.25 60.71
C ALA A 221 24.76 27.96 62.13
N VAL A 222 25.39 26.99 62.78
CA VAL A 222 25.13 26.67 64.20
C VAL A 222 25.72 27.81 65.01
N GLU A 223 24.86 28.73 65.45
CA GLU A 223 25.22 29.78 66.41
C GLU A 223 25.51 29.11 67.75
N LYS A 224 26.79 29.12 68.14
CA LYS A 224 27.25 28.57 69.42
C LYS A 224 26.98 29.60 70.53
N PRO A 225 26.43 29.18 71.69
CA PRO A 225 26.11 30.06 72.81
C PRO A 225 27.35 30.64 73.50
#